data_AF-A0A016VZW6-F1
#
_entry.id   AF-A0A016VZW6-F1
#
_cell.length_a   1.000
_cell.length_b   1.000
_cell.length_c   1.000
_cell.angle_alpha   90.00
_cell.angle_beta   90.00
_cell.angle_gamma   90.00
#
_symmetry.space_group_name_H-M   'P 1'
#
loop_
_entity.id
_entity.type
_entity.pdbx_description
1 polymer ?
#
loop_
_entity_poly.entity_id
_entity_poly.type
_entity_poly.pdbx_seq_one_letter_code
_entity_poly.pdbx_strand_id
1 'polypeptide(L)'
;MEYHINQHCIARTTKAMNSFADEMCAEFPNARMSDQARVIIVDIHNRRRAVLAQGLVRNGRNYYNMPKGSNIMEMAYNCTLEAGAQMYADRCTSEGSPDDQRPLWGENFLVIKETLDPILAMSRVS
;
A
#
# COMPACT_ATOMS: atom_id res chain seq x y z
N MET A 1 -6.81 -0.10 3.19
CA MET A 1 -6.38 0.32 1.85
C MET A 1 -5.31 -0.64 1.44
N GLU A 2 -5.56 -1.35 0.35
CA GLU A 2 -4.59 -2.23 -0.28
C GLU A 2 -3.74 -1.39 -1.23
N TYR A 3 -2.41 -1.52 -1.12
CA TYR A 3 -1.45 -0.88 -2.01
C TYR A 3 -0.85 -1.95 -2.90
N HIS A 4 -1.18 -1.92 -4.19
CA HIS A 4 -0.59 -2.80 -5.18
C HIS A 4 0.68 -2.15 -5.73
N ILE A 5 1.83 -2.79 -5.52
CA ILE A 5 3.10 -2.33 -6.07
C ILE A 5 3.53 -3.30 -7.15
N ASN A 6 3.26 -2.91 -8.39
CA ASN A 6 3.64 -3.66 -9.59
C ASN A 6 5.12 -3.52 -9.96
N GLN A 7 6.02 -3.42 -8.97
CA GLN A 7 7.46 -3.52 -9.23
C GLN A 7 7.94 -4.94 -9.48
N HIS A 8 7.10 -5.95 -9.21
CA HIS A 8 7.47 -7.36 -9.29
C HIS A 8 7.00 -8.07 -10.56
N CYS A 9 6.40 -7.32 -11.51
CA CYS A 9 6.01 -7.84 -12.82
C CYS A 9 7.17 -7.95 -13.81
N ILE A 10 8.33 -7.39 -13.46
CA ILE A 10 9.60 -7.67 -14.12
C ILE A 10 10.31 -8.73 -13.28
N ALA A 11 10.77 -9.79 -13.93
CA ALA A 11 11.27 -11.04 -13.36
C ALA A 11 12.18 -10.90 -12.12
N ARG A 12 12.10 -11.95 -11.27
CA ARG A 12 12.96 -12.22 -10.10
C ARG A 12 14.36 -11.64 -10.26
N THR A 13 14.72 -10.71 -9.38
CA THR A 13 16.11 -10.62 -8.92
C THR A 13 16.11 -10.99 -7.45
N THR A 14 16.60 -12.20 -7.17
CA THR A 14 16.93 -12.63 -5.82
C THR A 14 18.09 -11.77 -5.34
N LYS A 15 17.80 -10.67 -4.65
CA LYS A 15 18.75 -10.12 -3.70
C LYS A 15 18.10 -10.26 -2.34
N ALA A 16 18.56 -11.26 -1.59
CA ALA A 16 18.17 -11.44 -0.19
C ALA A 16 18.42 -10.10 0.52
N MET A 17 17.34 -9.41 0.87
CA MET A 17 17.42 -8.27 1.77
C MET A 17 17.64 -8.86 3.17
N ASN A 18 18.63 -8.32 3.87
CA ASN A 18 19.11 -8.81 5.17
C ASN A 18 17.96 -9.19 6.12
N SER A 19 18.17 -10.31 6.80
CA SER A 19 17.28 -10.92 7.78
C SER A 19 17.01 -10.01 8.98
N PHE A 20 15.96 -9.20 8.88
CA PHE A 20 15.01 -9.08 9.98
C PHE A 20 13.96 -10.15 9.75
N ALA A 21 13.65 -10.95 10.77
CA ALA A 21 12.60 -11.97 10.65
C ALA A 21 11.30 -11.27 10.21
N ASP A 22 10.73 -11.75 9.11
CA ASP A 22 9.46 -11.28 8.57
C ASP A 22 8.34 -11.99 9.34
N GLU A 23 7.83 -11.35 10.37
CA GLU A 23 6.95 -11.95 11.38
C GLU A 23 5.51 -11.44 11.29
N MET A 24 5.25 -10.24 10.72
CA MET A 24 3.89 -9.65 10.79
C MET A 24 2.84 -10.44 10.01
N CYS A 25 3.23 -11.15 8.95
CA CYS A 25 2.35 -12.00 8.14
C CYS A 25 2.92 -13.41 7.96
N ALA A 26 3.58 -13.93 9.01
CA ALA A 26 4.24 -15.24 8.98
C ALA A 26 3.30 -16.41 8.65
N GLU A 27 1.98 -16.26 8.84
CA GLU A 27 1.00 -17.26 8.44
C GLU A 27 0.82 -17.41 6.91
N PHE A 28 1.38 -16.48 6.13
CA PHE A 28 1.36 -16.52 4.66
C PHE A 28 2.75 -16.89 4.10
N PRO A 29 3.02 -18.19 3.83
CA PRO A 29 4.36 -18.68 3.49
C PRO A 29 4.91 -18.17 2.15
N ASN A 30 4.06 -17.55 1.32
CA ASN A 30 4.42 -16.96 0.03
C ASN A 30 4.23 -15.43 0.04
N ALA A 31 4.15 -14.80 1.21
CA ALA A 31 4.11 -13.35 1.31
C ALA A 31 5.33 -12.75 0.60
N ARG A 32 5.08 -11.75 -0.25
CA ARG A 32 6.15 -11.09 -1.03
C ARG A 32 6.56 -9.75 -0.44
N MET A 33 5.70 -9.16 0.39
CA MET A 33 6.00 -7.93 1.10
C MET A 33 6.90 -8.22 2.29
N SER A 34 7.84 -7.32 2.57
CA SER A 34 8.62 -7.34 3.81
C SER A 34 7.93 -6.56 4.91
N ASP A 35 8.18 -6.90 6.18
CA ASP A 35 7.67 -6.15 7.34
C ASP A 35 8.01 -4.66 7.28
N GLN A 36 9.20 -4.30 6.82
CA GLN A 36 9.58 -2.91 6.63
C GLN A 36 8.63 -2.18 5.68
N ALA A 37 8.26 -2.83 4.56
CA ALA A 37 7.34 -2.26 3.60
C ALA A 37 5.90 -2.17 4.16
N ARG A 38 5.47 -3.15 4.97
CA ARG A 38 4.17 -3.12 5.67
C ARG A 38 4.06 -1.94 6.63
N VAL A 39 5.08 -1.74 7.45
CA VAL A 39 5.17 -0.63 8.41
C VAL A 39 5.13 0.71 7.67
N ILE A 40 5.91 0.86 6.60
CA ILE A 40 5.98 2.10 5.83
C ILE A 40 4.63 2.46 5.21
N ILE A 41 3.88 1.50 4.63
CA ILE A 41 2.55 1.79 4.10
C ILE A 41 1.66 2.35 5.20
N VAL A 42 1.53 1.63 6.32
CA VAL A 42 0.57 2.02 7.36
C VAL A 42 0.96 3.37 7.98
N ASP A 43 2.24 3.60 8.22
CA ASP A 43 2.73 4.88 8.76
C ASP A 43 2.42 6.05 7.82
N ILE A 44 2.73 5.94 6.53
CA ILE A 44 2.47 7.02 5.58
C ILE A 44 0.95 7.31 5.50
N HIS A 45 0.11 6.26 5.50
CA HIS A 45 -1.34 6.43 5.50
C HIS A 45 -1.85 7.13 6.75
N ASN A 46 -1.45 6.65 7.92
CA ASN A 46 -1.89 7.22 9.19
C ASN A 46 -1.38 8.65 9.36
N ARG A 47 -0.15 8.95 8.94
CA ARG A 47 0.39 10.31 8.91
C ARG A 47 -0.46 11.23 8.03
N ARG A 48 -0.77 10.82 6.79
CA ARG A 48 -1.61 11.62 5.87
C ARG A 48 -3.03 11.82 6.43
N ARG A 49 -3.63 10.77 7.00
CA ARG A 49 -4.93 10.82 7.67
C ARG A 49 -4.93 11.76 8.87
N ALA A 50 -3.87 11.77 9.67
CA ALA A 50 -3.73 12.68 10.80
C ALA A 50 -3.62 14.14 10.37
N VAL A 51 -2.82 14.45 9.34
CA VAL A 51 -2.71 15.81 8.79
C VAL A 51 -4.04 16.28 8.18
N LEU A 52 -4.76 15.36 7.50
CA LEU A 52 -6.11 15.62 7.00
C LEU A 52 -7.10 15.92 8.13
N ALA A 53 -7.10 15.11 9.20
CA ALA A 53 -7.98 15.30 10.36
C ALA A 53 -7.79 16.69 11.00
N GLN A 54 -6.55 17.19 11.02
CA GLN A 54 -6.23 18.51 11.56
C GLN A 54 -6.64 19.69 10.65
N GLY A 55 -7.13 19.41 9.43
CA GLY A 55 -7.50 20.45 8.46
C GLY A 55 -6.29 21.18 7.86
N LEU A 56 -5.14 20.50 7.78
CA LEU A 56 -3.87 21.07 7.30
C LEU A 56 -3.57 20.75 5.83
N VAL A 57 -4.38 19.89 5.20
CA VAL A 57 -4.21 19.51 3.79
C VAL A 57 -4.88 20.55 2.89
N ARG A 58 -4.14 21.12 1.93
CA ARG A 58 -4.70 22.03 0.91
C ARG A 58 -5.76 21.31 0.08
N ASN A 59 -6.90 21.95 -0.15
CA ASN A 59 -7.91 21.42 -1.06
C ASN A 59 -7.35 21.39 -2.50
N GLY A 60 -7.54 20.28 -3.22
CA GLY A 60 -6.99 20.15 -4.58
C GLY A 60 -7.63 21.04 -5.64
N ARG A 61 -8.78 21.68 -5.35
CA ARG A 61 -9.53 22.53 -6.29
C ARG A 61 -9.55 24.01 -5.89
N ASN A 62 -9.38 24.30 -4.60
CA ASN A 62 -9.56 25.64 -4.04
C ASN A 62 -8.35 26.06 -3.21
N TYR A 63 -8.24 27.37 -2.94
CA TYR A 63 -7.12 27.92 -2.17
C TYR A 63 -7.20 27.69 -0.65
N TYR A 64 -8.29 27.12 -0.14
CA TYR A 64 -8.44 26.83 1.29
C TYR A 64 -8.05 25.38 1.61
N ASN A 65 -7.84 25.06 2.88
CA ASN A 65 -7.55 23.69 3.33
C ASN A 65 -8.82 22.86 3.49
N MET A 66 -8.71 21.54 3.39
CA MET A 66 -9.78 20.61 3.75
C MET A 66 -10.28 20.91 5.19
N PRO A 67 -11.60 20.79 5.45
CA PRO A 67 -12.13 20.99 6.79
C PRO A 67 -11.51 19.98 7.76
N LYS A 68 -11.47 20.35 9.05
CA LYS A 68 -11.07 19.42 10.11
C LYS A 68 -12.01 18.21 10.10
N GLY A 69 -11.42 17.03 10.20
CA GLY A 69 -12.16 15.78 10.30
C GLY A 69 -12.29 15.33 11.75
N SER A 70 -13.42 14.70 12.07
CA SER A 70 -13.61 13.92 13.30
C SER A 70 -13.76 12.44 12.93
N ASN A 71 -13.43 11.54 13.86
CA ASN A 71 -13.55 10.09 13.68
C ASN A 71 -12.80 9.54 12.44
N ILE A 72 -11.67 10.14 12.08
CA ILE A 72 -10.77 9.57 11.07
C ILE A 72 -9.97 8.44 11.73
N MET A 73 -10.41 7.20 11.55
CA MET A 73 -9.82 6.02 12.19
C MET A 73 -8.35 5.80 11.80
N GLU A 74 -7.56 5.33 12.75
CA GLU A 74 -6.21 4.81 12.48
C GLU A 74 -6.32 3.47 11.74
N MET A 75 -5.47 3.28 10.74
CA MET A 75 -5.41 2.05 9.97
C MET A 75 -4.45 1.05 10.62
N ALA A 76 -4.87 -0.21 10.68
CA ALA A 76 -4.01 -1.34 11.01
C ALA A 76 -3.66 -2.13 9.75
N TYR A 77 -2.49 -2.77 9.74
CA TYR A 77 -2.12 -3.71 8.68
C TYR A 77 -3.00 -4.96 8.76
N ASN A 78 -3.34 -5.56 7.62
CA ASN A 78 -4.13 -6.79 7.56
C ASN A 78 -3.56 -7.73 6.49
N CYS A 79 -3.01 -8.86 6.93
CA CYS A 79 -2.36 -9.83 6.05
C CYS A 79 -3.32 -10.56 5.09
N THR A 80 -4.62 -10.67 5.43
CA THR A 80 -5.62 -11.22 4.51
C THR A 80 -5.88 -10.29 3.34
N LEU A 81 -5.93 -8.97 3.59
CA LEU A 81 -6.01 -7.95 2.54
C LEU A 81 -4.72 -7.92 1.70
N GLU A 82 -3.54 -8.07 2.32
CA GLU A 82 -2.28 -8.24 1.57
C GLU A 82 -2.35 -9.46 0.64
N ALA A 83 -2.81 -10.61 1.12
CA ALA A 83 -2.87 -11.82 0.32
C ALA A 83 -3.78 -11.64 -0.92
N GLY A 84 -4.96 -11.04 -0.74
CA GLY A 84 -5.86 -10.70 -1.85
C GLY A 84 -5.20 -9.72 -2.84
N ALA A 85 -4.54 -8.69 -2.31
CA ALA A 85 -3.86 -7.70 -3.12
C ALA A 85 -2.69 -8.28 -3.93
N GLN A 86 -1.89 -9.14 -3.30
CA GLN A 86 -0.76 -9.83 -3.92
C GLN A 86 -1.23 -10.83 -4.98
N MET A 87 -2.33 -11.57 -4.73
CA MET A 87 -2.92 -12.48 -5.73
C MET A 87 -3.34 -11.75 -7.01
N TYR A 88 -3.88 -10.53 -6.89
CA TYR A 88 -4.22 -9.72 -8.05
C TYR A 88 -2.97 -9.13 -8.73
N ALA A 89 -2.04 -8.58 -7.95
CA ALA A 89 -0.78 -8.02 -8.46
C ALA A 89 0.07 -9.07 -9.21
N ASP A 90 0.04 -10.33 -8.76
CA ASP A 90 0.73 -11.46 -9.40
C ASP A 90 0.23 -11.75 -10.83
N ARG A 91 -0.96 -11.25 -11.21
CA ARG A 91 -1.47 -11.34 -12.60
C ARG A 91 -0.82 -10.32 -13.54
N CYS A 92 -0.11 -9.34 -12.99
CA CYS A 92 0.59 -8.31 -13.76
C CYS A 92 -0.28 -7.57 -14.76
N THR A 93 -1.50 -7.26 -14.33
CA THR A 93 -2.41 -6.38 -15.08
C THR A 93 -1.91 -4.94 -15.03
N SER A 94 -2.33 -4.13 -16.01
CA SER A 94 -2.05 -2.70 -16.06
C SER A 94 -3.18 -1.84 -15.48
N GLU A 95 -4.18 -2.48 -14.89
CA GLU A 95 -5.37 -1.85 -14.33
C GLU A 95 -5.78 -2.53 -13.03
N GLY A 96 -6.59 -1.83 -12.24
CA GLY A 96 -7.14 -2.32 -10.98
C GLY A 96 -8.18 -3.42 -11.15
N SER A 97 -8.44 -4.17 -10.08
CA SER A 97 -9.43 -5.24 -10.09
C SER A 97 -10.86 -4.71 -10.30
N PRO A 98 -11.69 -5.43 -11.07
CA PRO A 98 -13.11 -5.09 -11.23
C PRO A 98 -13.82 -5.00 -9.88
N ASP A 99 -14.71 -4.02 -9.71
CA ASP A 99 -15.43 -3.77 -8.44
C ASP A 99 -16.22 -5.00 -7.94
N ASP A 100 -16.80 -5.77 -8.86
CA ASP A 100 -17.56 -6.98 -8.57
C ASP A 100 -16.71 -8.13 -8.00
N GLN A 101 -15.38 -8.09 -8.20
CA GLN A 101 -14.42 -9.04 -7.63
C GLN A 101 -13.94 -8.64 -6.23
N ARG A 102 -14.31 -7.46 -5.73
CA ARG A 102 -13.93 -6.95 -4.41
C ARG A 102 -15.09 -6.27 -3.67
N PRO A 103 -16.18 -7.00 -3.39
CA PRO A 103 -17.40 -6.43 -2.80
C PRO A 103 -17.23 -5.93 -1.36
N LEU A 104 -16.15 -6.32 -0.67
CA LEU A 104 -15.93 -6.04 0.75
C LEU A 104 -14.76 -5.08 1.01
N TRP A 105 -13.98 -4.72 -0.01
CA TRP A 105 -12.80 -3.85 0.15
C TRP A 105 -12.60 -2.91 -1.04
N GLY A 106 -12.08 -1.73 -0.74
CA GLY A 106 -11.65 -0.76 -1.75
C GLY A 106 -10.20 -1.01 -2.17
N GLU A 107 -9.88 -0.58 -3.39
CA GLU A 107 -8.56 -0.78 -4.00
C GLU A 107 -7.90 0.55 -4.38
N ASN A 108 -6.60 0.68 -4.10
CA ASN A 108 -5.74 1.69 -4.72
C ASN A 108 -4.69 0.97 -5.59
N PHE A 109 -4.71 1.24 -6.89
CA PHE A 109 -3.83 0.59 -7.86
C PHE A 109 -2.80 1.57 -8.44
N LEU A 110 -1.53 1.16 -8.49
CA LEU A 110 -0.47 1.92 -9.16
C LEU A 110 0.53 0.99 -9.87
N VAL A 111 0.92 1.37 -11.09
CA VAL A 111 2.05 0.77 -11.81
C VAL A 111 3.19 1.78 -11.87
N ILE A 112 4.35 1.39 -11.33
CA ILE A 112 5.59 2.15 -11.49
C ILE A 112 6.38 1.52 -12.64
N LYS A 113 6.60 2.27 -13.72
CA LYS A 113 7.37 1.80 -14.89
C LYS A 113 8.89 1.82 -14.66
N GLU A 114 9.34 2.54 -13.64
CA GLU A 114 10.74 2.60 -13.23
C GLU A 114 11.11 1.40 -12.35
N THR A 115 12.33 0.89 -12.53
CA THR A 115 12.91 -0.08 -11.60
C THR A 115 13.37 0.66 -10.35
N LEU A 116 12.67 0.49 -9.23
CA LEU A 116 13.10 0.99 -7.93
C LEU A 116 13.33 -0.18 -6.97
N ASP A 117 14.06 0.09 -5.89
CA ASP A 117 14.04 -0.79 -4.72
C ASP A 117 12.61 -0.83 -4.13
N PRO A 118 12.13 -2.00 -3.64
CA PRO A 118 10.78 -2.13 -3.10
C PRO A 118 10.44 -1.10 -2.02
N ILE A 119 11.39 -0.74 -1.14
CA ILE A 119 11.15 0.24 -0.08
C ILE A 119 10.97 1.64 -0.66
N LEU A 120 11.78 1.99 -1.67
CA LEU A 120 11.64 3.26 -2.37
C LEU A 120 10.30 3.34 -3.12
N ALA A 121 9.84 2.21 -3.68
CA ALA A 121 8.50 2.09 -4.26
C ALA A 121 7.40 2.52 -3.28
N MET A 122 7.44 1.96 -2.06
CA MET A 122 6.43 2.21 -1.03
C MET A 122 6.25 3.70 -0.76
N SER A 123 7.38 4.42 -0.71
CA SER A 123 7.39 5.85 -0.42
C SER A 123 6.77 6.71 -1.51
N ARG A 124 6.72 6.22 -2.76
CA ARG A 124 6.13 6.93 -3.90
C ARG A 124 4.62 6.69 -4.05
N VAL A 125 4.13 5.55 -3.59
CA VAL A 125 2.72 5.15 -3.77
C VAL A 125 1.81 5.67 -2.66
N SER A 126 2.39 5.97 -1.50
CA SER A 126 1.67 6.21 -0.25
C SER A 126 1.50 7.67 0.04
#